data_AF-A0A928Y8J1-F1
#
_entry.id   AF-A0A928Y8J1-F1
#
_cell.length_a   1.000
_cell.length_b   1.000
_cell.length_c   1.000
_cell.angle_alpha   90.00
_cell.angle_beta   90.00
_cell.angle_gamma   90.00
#
_symmetry.space_group_name_H-M   'P 1'
#
loop_
_entity.id
_entity.type
_entity.pdbx_description
1 polymer ?
#
loop_
_entity_poly.entity_id
_entity_poly.type
_entity_poly.pdbx_seq_one_letter_code
_entity_poly.pdbx_strand_id
1 'polypeptide(L)'
;MAVKQCYICNKDAIARRQYGGDGLAEGEICPVCYQPTCRFHLGTVRWRWRSSGELDSAQVCKECLRSYRHRDWDKYNRDWIT
;
A
#
# COMPACT_ATOMS: atom_id res chain seq x y z
N MET A 1 10.76 -1.24 -8.82
CA MET A 1 11.92 -0.80 -8.02
C MET A 1 11.88 -1.56 -6.70
N ALA A 2 12.96 -2.23 -6.30
CA ALA A 2 13.02 -2.89 -4.99
C ALA A 2 13.15 -1.84 -3.87
N VAL A 3 12.33 -1.94 -2.83
CA VAL A 3 12.45 -1.08 -1.64
C VAL A 3 13.58 -1.60 -0.75
N LYS A 4 14.42 -0.70 -0.21
CA LYS A 4 15.53 -1.10 0.68
C LYS A 4 15.14 -1.21 2.15
N GLN A 5 13.97 -0.69 2.51
CA GLN A 5 13.46 -0.70 3.86
C GLN A 5 11.92 -0.69 3.84
N CYS A 6 11.32 -1.22 4.91
CA CYS A 6 9.88 -1.14 5.13
C CYS A 6 9.60 -0.26 6.34
N TYR A 7 8.80 0.78 6.14
CA TYR A 7 8.36 1.69 7.20
C TYR A 7 7.66 0.97 8.35
N ILE A 8 6.79 0.00 8.05
CA ILE A 8 6.05 -0.77 9.05
C ILE A 8 6.99 -1.70 9.84
N CYS A 9 7.89 -2.42 9.17
CA CYS A 9 8.92 -3.20 9.86
C CYS A 9 9.82 -2.31 10.74
N ASN A 10 10.12 -1.08 10.32
CA ASN A 10 10.95 -0.18 11.13
C ASN A 10 10.24 0.33 12.38
N LYS A 11 8.91 0.46 12.34
CA LYS A 11 8.09 0.80 13.51
C LYS A 11 7.93 -0.35 14.50
N ASP A 12 7.74 -1.56 13.98
CA ASP A 12 7.44 -2.75 14.78
C ASP A 12 8.61 -3.74 14.77
N ALA A 13 9.30 -3.84 15.91
CA ALA A 13 10.43 -4.73 16.11
C ALA A 13 10.06 -6.22 15.94
N ILE A 14 8.78 -6.60 16.18
CA ILE A 14 8.30 -7.97 15.98
C ILE A 14 8.20 -8.26 14.49
N ALA A 15 7.56 -7.37 13.72
CA ALA A 15 7.46 -7.49 12.27
C ALA A 15 8.83 -7.51 11.60
N ARG A 16 9.79 -6.72 12.10
CA ARG A 16 11.18 -6.74 11.61
C ARG A 16 11.88 -8.09 11.82
N ARG A 17 11.67 -8.71 12.99
CA ARG A 17 12.24 -10.03 13.30
C ARG A 17 11.58 -11.14 12.49
N GLN A 18 10.27 -11.05 12.28
CA GLN A 18 9.51 -12.09 11.57
C GLN A 18 9.76 -12.10 10.07
N TYR A 19 9.89 -10.92 9.45
CA TYR A 19 10.07 -10.80 8.00
C TYR A 19 11.51 -10.51 7.59
N GLY A 20 12.44 -10.21 8.50
CA GLY A 20 13.89 -10.30 8.24
C GLY A 20 14.49 -9.52 7.07
N GLY A 21 13.75 -8.57 6.45
CA GLY A 21 14.14 -7.96 5.17
C GLY A 21 13.69 -8.77 3.94
N ASP A 22 13.09 -9.93 4.13
CA ASP A 22 12.38 -10.68 3.09
C ASP A 22 11.21 -9.86 2.56
N GLY A 23 11.01 -9.94 1.24
CA GLY A 23 9.95 -9.21 0.56
C GLY A 23 10.22 -7.72 0.36
N LEU A 24 11.43 -7.23 0.68
CA LEU A 24 11.90 -5.90 0.30
C LEU A 24 12.14 -5.79 -1.22
N ALA A 25 12.64 -6.85 -1.85
CA ALA A 25 12.85 -6.91 -3.30
C ALA A 25 11.55 -6.73 -4.11
N GLU A 26 10.44 -7.26 -3.58
CA GLU A 26 9.09 -7.18 -4.15
C GLU A 26 8.22 -6.10 -3.47
N GLY A 27 8.82 -5.26 -2.63
CA GLY A 27 8.07 -4.18 -2.00
C GLY A 27 7.91 -2.97 -2.90
N GLU A 28 6.95 -2.13 -2.55
CA GLU A 28 6.56 -0.95 -3.32
C GLU A 28 6.39 0.27 -2.41
N ILE A 29 6.34 1.45 -3.04
CA ILE A 29 6.04 2.70 -2.34
C ILE A 29 4.51 2.85 -2.31
N CYS A 30 3.95 2.98 -1.10
CA CYS A 30 2.53 3.18 -0.94
C CYS A 30 2.09 4.51 -1.61
N PRO A 31 1.12 4.53 -2.54
CA PRO A 31 0.72 5.77 -3.22
C PRO A 31 -0.05 6.75 -2.32
N VAL A 32 -0.50 6.29 -1.14
CA VAL A 32 -1.30 7.11 -0.20
C VAL A 32 -0.41 7.90 0.77
N CYS A 33 0.60 7.24 1.34
CA CYS A 33 1.49 7.85 2.34
C CYS A 33 2.94 8.01 1.87
N TYR A 34 3.25 7.55 0.66
CA TYR A 34 4.57 7.61 0.02
C TYR A 34 5.69 6.93 0.82
N GLN A 35 5.33 6.01 1.73
CA GLN A 35 6.29 5.25 2.52
C GLN A 35 6.66 3.93 1.83
N PRO A 36 7.95 3.54 1.84
CA PRO A 36 8.40 2.28 1.28
C PRO A 36 7.92 1.12 2.15
N THR A 37 7.33 0.09 1.53
CA THR A 37 6.67 -1.00 2.25
C THR A 37 7.01 -2.34 1.60
N CYS A 38 7.40 -3.34 2.40
CA CYS A 38 7.68 -4.68 1.87
C CYS A 38 6.38 -5.38 1.46
N ARG A 39 6.48 -6.39 0.59
CA ARG A 39 5.32 -7.13 0.06
C ARG A 39 4.37 -7.67 1.13
N PHE A 40 4.90 -8.07 2.29
CA PHE A 40 4.12 -8.62 3.41
C PHE A 40 3.25 -7.58 4.10
N HIS A 41 3.61 -6.31 3.98
CA HIS A 41 2.89 -5.18 4.55
C HIS A 41 2.12 -4.36 3.51
N LEU A 42 2.05 -4.85 2.28
CA LEU A 42 1.17 -4.34 1.25
C LEU A 42 -0.18 -5.08 1.28
N GLY A 43 -1.19 -4.41 0.77
CA GLY A 43 -2.51 -4.96 0.49
C GLY A 43 -3.03 -4.36 -0.81
N THR A 44 -3.70 -5.19 -1.60
CA THR A 44 -4.32 -4.74 -2.85
C THR A 44 -5.58 -3.95 -2.56
N VAL A 45 -5.66 -2.74 -3.10
CA VAL A 45 -6.92 -1.99 -3.20
C VAL A 45 -7.39 -1.99 -4.64
N ARG A 46 -8.70 -1.95 -4.83
CA ARG A 46 -9.33 -1.89 -6.16
C ARG A 46 -10.30 -0.73 -6.20
N TRP A 47 -10.37 -0.05 -7.33
CA TRP A 47 -11.28 1.07 -7.52
C TRP A 47 -11.84 1.10 -8.93
N ARG A 48 -12.86 1.95 -9.10
CA ARG A 48 -13.45 2.26 -10.40
C ARG A 48 -13.25 3.73 -10.76
N TRP A 49 -12.76 4.00 -11.96
CA TRP A 49 -12.60 5.37 -12.47
C TRP A 49 -13.95 5.98 -12.86
N ARG A 50 -14.20 7.25 -12.49
CA ARG A 50 -15.45 7.95 -12.86
C ARG A 50 -15.53 8.25 -14.35
N SER A 51 -14.40 8.55 -14.97
CA SER A 51 -14.32 8.99 -16.38
C SER A 51 -14.54 7.84 -17.36
N SER A 52 -13.81 6.73 -17.20
CA SER A 52 -13.90 5.57 -18.09
C SER A 52 -14.80 4.45 -17.58
N GLY A 53 -15.07 4.41 -16.28
CA GLY A 53 -15.78 3.30 -15.65
C GLY A 53 -14.92 2.04 -15.48
N GLU A 54 -13.64 2.08 -15.85
CA GLU A 54 -12.71 0.96 -15.77
C GLU A 54 -12.32 0.63 -14.33
N LEU A 55 -11.99 -0.65 -14.11
CA LEU A 55 -11.49 -1.15 -12.84
C LEU A 55 -9.96 -1.14 -12.86
N ASP A 56 -9.39 -0.67 -11.76
CA ASP A 56 -7.95 -0.61 -11.59
C ASP A 56 -7.55 -1.02 -10.16
N SER A 57 -6.28 -1.31 -9.95
CA SER A 57 -5.77 -1.81 -8.68
C SER A 57 -4.35 -1.37 -8.40
N ALA A 58 -4.03 -1.21 -7.11
CA ALA A 58 -2.69 -0.86 -6.66
C ALA A 58 -2.39 -1.51 -5.31
N GLN A 59 -1.10 -1.62 -4.99
CA GLN A 59 -0.64 -2.02 -3.67
C GLN A 59 -0.57 -0.79 -2.74
N VAL A 60 -1.20 -0.90 -1.58
CA VAL A 60 -1.21 0.13 -0.53
C VAL A 60 -0.72 -0.50 0.77
N CYS A 61 -0.02 0.27 1.62
CA CYS A 61 0.45 -0.27 2.89
C CYS A 61 -0.74 -0.62 3.82
N LYS A 62 -0.58 -1.69 4.61
CA LYS A 62 -1.62 -2.18 5.54
C LYS A 62 -2.04 -1.14 6.57
N GLU A 63 -1.19 -0.19 6.95
CA GLU A 63 -1.60 0.93 7.81
C GLU A 63 -2.65 1.82 7.12
N CYS A 64 -2.40 2.26 5.87
CA CYS A 64 -3.37 3.06 5.11
C CYS A 64 -4.63 2.28 4.73
N LEU A 65 -4.50 0.96 4.57
CA LEU A 65 -5.65 0.08 4.40
C LEU A 65 -6.52 0.08 5.67
N ARG A 66 -5.94 -0.22 6.82
CA ARG A 66 -6.64 -0.31 8.12
C ARG A 66 -7.20 1.02 8.61
N SER A 67 -6.51 2.12 8.32
CA SER A 67 -6.95 3.47 8.70
C SER A 67 -7.91 4.09 7.68
N TYR A 68 -8.34 3.34 6.66
CA TYR A 68 -9.21 3.81 5.56
C TYR A 68 -8.70 5.02 4.76
N ARG A 69 -7.44 5.43 4.91
CA ARG A 69 -6.87 6.60 4.21
C ARG A 69 -6.81 6.42 2.69
N HIS A 70 -6.79 5.18 2.22
CA HIS A 70 -6.87 4.86 0.79
C HIS A 70 -8.19 5.33 0.15
N ARG A 71 -9.26 5.52 0.93
CA ARG A 71 -10.55 6.03 0.44
C ARG A 71 -10.51 7.50 0.06
N ASP A 72 -9.73 8.29 0.76
CA ASP A 72 -9.58 9.73 0.49
C ASP A 72 -8.59 10.01 -0.64
N TRP A 73 -7.71 9.06 -0.94
CA TRP A 73 -6.85 9.15 -2.11
C TRP A 73 -7.74 9.31 -3.35
N ASP A 74 -7.38 10.25 -4.22
CA ASP A 74 -7.97 10.45 -5.54
C ASP A 74 -9.53 10.41 -5.63
N LYS A 75 -10.22 10.88 -4.59
CA LYS A 75 -11.69 10.80 -4.44
C LYS A 75 -12.47 11.53 -5.54
N TYR A 76 -11.85 12.51 -6.19
CA TYR A 76 -12.48 13.30 -7.25
C TYR A 76 -12.55 12.54 -8.58
N ASN A 77 -11.58 11.64 -8.83
CA ASN A 77 -11.49 10.89 -10.08
C ASN A 77 -12.11 9.50 -9.98
N ARG A 78 -12.46 9.04 -8.77
CA ARG A 78 -12.90 7.67 -8.48
C ARG A 78 -14.31 7.59 -7.94
N ASP A 79 -15.00 6.53 -8.34
CA ASP A 79 -16.39 6.30 -7.95
C ASP A 79 -16.49 5.61 -6.58
N TRP A 80 -15.70 4.55 -6.38
CA TRP A 80 -15.54 3.85 -5.11
C TRP A 80 -14.18 3.14 -5.05
N ILE A 81 -13.74 2.73 -3.86
CA ILE A 81 -12.52 1.95 -3.62
C ILE A 81 -12.70 0.98 -2.44
N THR A 82 -12.16 -0.24 -2.55
CA THR A 82 -12.07 -1.27 -1.50
C THR A 82 -10.65 -1.57 -1.12
#